data_AF-A0A496PVH1-F1
#
_entry.id   AF-A0A496PVH1-F1
#
_cell.length_a   1.000
_cell.length_b   1.000
_cell.length_c   1.000
_cell.angle_alpha   90.00
_cell.angle_beta   90.00
_cell.angle_gamma   90.00
#
_symmetry.space_group_name_H-M   'P 1'
#
loop_
_entity.id
_entity.type
_entity.pdbx_description
1 polymer ?
#
loop_
_entity_poly.entity_id
_entity_poly.type
_entity_poly.pdbx_seq_one_letter_code
_entity_poly.pdbx_strand_id
1 'polypeptide(L)'
;MPHHKSCIKRVRTSKEQHDRNRAFRSQYRSSIRELRTETNKEEAARKYNHVVSIIDQATSRGLIHKNNAARNKSRLALFVNKLP
;
A
#
# COMPACT_ATOMS: atom_id res chain seq x y z
N MET A 1 15.59 25.27 -13.67
CA MET A 1 14.16 25.37 -14.01
C MET A 1 13.94 24.66 -15.35
N PRO A 2 12.77 24.09 -15.68
CA PRO A 2 12.60 23.42 -16.97
C PRO A 2 12.61 24.46 -18.10
N HIS A 3 13.56 24.36 -19.02
CA HIS A 3 13.73 25.33 -20.11
C HIS A 3 12.90 24.99 -21.37
N HIS A 4 12.56 23.71 -21.56
CA HIS A 4 11.72 23.26 -22.67
C HIS A 4 10.26 23.03 -22.24
N LYS A 5 9.31 23.34 -23.15
CA LYS A 5 7.86 23.18 -22.95
C LYS A 5 7.48 21.74 -22.51
N SER A 6 8.14 20.73 -23.08
CA SER A 6 7.95 19.32 -22.73
C SER A 6 8.33 19.02 -21.27
N CYS A 7 9.44 19.60 -20.80
CA CYS A 7 9.92 19.43 -19.43
C CYS A 7 8.99 20.11 -18.42
N ILE A 8 8.47 21.31 -18.72
CA ILE A 8 7.47 22.00 -17.87
C ILE A 8 6.23 21.12 -17.70
N LYS A 9 5.71 20.54 -18.81
CA LYS A 9 4.57 19.61 -18.76
C LYS A 9 4.87 18.39 -17.90
N ARG A 10 6.07 17.79 -18.03
CA ARG A 10 6.48 16.63 -17.23
C ARG A 10 6.49 16.92 -15.74
N VAL A 11 7.00 18.09 -15.31
CA VAL A 11 7.01 18.50 -13.90
C VAL A 11 5.58 18.59 -13.35
N ARG A 12 4.65 19.22 -14.10
CA ARG A 12 3.24 19.32 -13.70
C ARG A 12 2.59 17.95 -13.53
N THR A 13 2.71 17.08 -14.55
CA THR A 13 2.12 15.73 -14.50
C THR A 13 2.75 14.85 -13.42
N SER A 14 4.05 15.02 -13.17
CA SER A 14 4.77 14.29 -12.13
C SER A 14 4.27 14.66 -10.74
N LYS A 15 4.04 15.96 -10.49
CA LYS A 15 3.47 16.45 -9.23
C LYS A 15 2.09 15.85 -8.96
N GLU A 16 1.19 15.91 -9.95
CA GLU A 16 -0.16 15.34 -9.82
C GLU A 16 -0.17 13.81 -9.62
N GLN A 17 0.76 13.10 -10.26
CA GLN A 17 0.94 11.66 -10.02
C GLN A 17 1.52 11.39 -8.64
N HIS A 18 2.50 12.19 -8.21
CA HIS A 18 3.13 12.08 -6.90
C HIS A 18 2.09 12.23 -5.79
N ASP A 19 1.24 13.26 -5.83
CA ASP A 19 0.26 13.55 -4.78
C ASP A 19 -0.76 12.41 -4.63
N ARG A 20 -1.28 11.89 -5.76
CA ARG A 20 -2.18 10.73 -5.77
C ARG A 20 -1.50 9.47 -5.21
N ASN A 21 -0.27 9.21 -5.63
CA ASN A 21 0.49 8.05 -5.20
C ASN A 21 0.90 8.14 -3.73
N ARG A 22 1.19 9.35 -3.24
CA ARG A 22 1.52 9.62 -1.85
C ARG A 22 0.35 9.31 -0.92
N ALA A 23 -0.85 9.77 -1.27
CA ALA A 23 -2.06 9.49 -0.50
C ALA A 23 -2.31 7.97 -0.37
N PHE A 24 -2.27 7.26 -1.50
CA PHE A 24 -2.50 5.81 -1.50
C PHE A 24 -1.39 5.02 -0.78
N ARG A 25 -0.13 5.42 -0.92
CA ARG A 25 0.98 4.82 -0.15
C ARG A 25 0.81 5.02 1.35
N SER A 26 0.30 6.18 1.78
CA SER A 26 0.00 6.44 3.18
C SER A 26 -1.08 5.49 3.68
N GLN A 27 -2.20 5.40 2.97
CA GLN A 27 -3.31 4.48 3.29
C GLN A 27 -2.84 3.02 3.39
N TYR A 28 -2.11 2.54 2.39
CA TYR A 28 -1.51 1.20 2.37
C TYR A 28 -0.59 0.93 3.57
N ARG A 29 0.24 1.90 3.96
CA ARG A 29 1.14 1.75 5.11
C ARG A 29 0.37 1.76 6.43
N SER A 30 -0.65 2.60 6.54
CA SER A 30 -1.51 2.68 7.72
C SER A 30 -2.30 1.40 7.91
N SER A 31 -2.91 0.85 6.87
CA SER A 31 -3.68 -0.41 6.96
C SER A 31 -2.84 -1.59 7.41
N ILE A 32 -1.56 -1.66 6.98
CA ILE A 32 -0.61 -2.67 7.45
C ILE A 32 -0.25 -2.45 8.93
N ARG A 33 -0.10 -1.19 9.36
CA ARG A 33 0.23 -0.86 10.75
C ARG A 33 -0.94 -1.21 11.68
N GLU A 34 -2.15 -0.84 11.30
CA GLU A 34 -3.39 -1.14 12.03
C GLU A 34 -3.54 -2.64 12.25
N LEU A 35 -3.37 -3.46 11.21
CA LEU A 35 -3.43 -4.92 11.37
C LEU A 35 -2.38 -5.46 12.36
N ARG A 36 -1.18 -4.87 12.38
CA ARG A 36 -0.10 -5.32 13.28
C ARG A 36 -0.31 -4.91 14.74
N THR A 37 -1.17 -3.94 15.00
CA THR A 37 -1.51 -3.52 16.37
C THR A 37 -2.65 -4.31 16.97
N GLU A 38 -3.36 -5.12 16.17
CA GLU A 38 -4.44 -5.97 16.66
C GLU A 38 -3.93 -7.10 17.54
N THR A 39 -4.66 -7.36 18.62
CA THR A 39 -4.38 -8.45 19.58
C THR A 39 -5.42 -9.57 19.50
N ASN A 40 -6.63 -9.28 19.03
CA ASN A 40 -7.71 -10.26 18.89
C ASN A 40 -7.67 -10.93 17.51
N LYS A 41 -7.58 -12.25 17.49
CA LYS A 41 -7.48 -13.07 16.27
C LYS A 41 -8.69 -12.96 15.35
N GLU A 42 -9.91 -12.91 15.89
CA GLU A 42 -11.12 -12.84 15.05
C GLU A 42 -11.22 -11.52 14.30
N GLU A 43 -10.95 -10.42 15.00
CA GLU A 43 -10.94 -9.09 14.39
C GLU A 43 -9.77 -8.94 13.41
N ALA A 44 -8.59 -9.46 13.75
CA ALA A 44 -7.43 -9.46 12.88
C ALA A 44 -7.70 -10.23 11.58
N ALA A 45 -8.41 -11.37 11.64
CA ALA A 45 -8.80 -12.13 10.45
C ALA A 45 -9.78 -11.37 9.54
N ARG A 46 -10.75 -10.64 10.12
CA ARG A 46 -11.66 -9.78 9.35
C ARG A 46 -10.91 -8.62 8.69
N LYS A 47 -10.06 -7.94 9.44
CA LYS A 47 -9.22 -6.82 8.95
C LYS A 47 -8.22 -7.29 7.90
N TYR A 48 -7.71 -8.51 8.00
CA TYR A 48 -6.77 -9.10 7.05
C TYR A 48 -7.31 -9.10 5.62
N ASN A 49 -8.55 -9.53 5.42
CA ASN A 49 -9.18 -9.57 4.09
C ASN A 49 -9.23 -8.18 3.44
N HIS A 50 -9.56 -7.15 4.22
CA HIS A 50 -9.56 -5.77 3.75
C HIS A 50 -8.13 -5.29 3.40
N VAL A 51 -7.15 -5.57 4.27
CA VAL A 51 -5.75 -5.20 4.04
C VAL A 51 -5.18 -5.88 2.80
N VAL A 52 -5.49 -7.15 2.56
CA VAL A 52 -5.07 -7.88 1.34
C VAL A 52 -5.60 -7.20 0.09
N SER A 53 -6.87 -6.79 0.08
CA SER A 53 -7.45 -6.03 -1.04
C SER A 53 -6.70 -4.73 -1.31
N ILE A 54 -6.33 -3.97 -0.27
CA ILE A 54 -5.52 -2.75 -0.41
C ILE A 54 -4.13 -3.05 -0.98
N ILE A 55 -3.48 -4.14 -0.55
CA ILE A 55 -2.18 -4.57 -1.07
C ILE A 55 -2.28 -4.90 -2.57
N ASP A 56 -3.34 -5.57 -3.00
CA ASP A 56 -3.56 -5.91 -4.41
C ASP A 56 -3.86 -4.69 -5.27
N GLN A 57 -4.67 -3.76 -4.75
CA GLN A 57 -4.89 -2.48 -5.41
C GLN A 57 -3.59 -1.67 -5.55
N ALA A 58 -2.71 -1.69 -4.54
CA ALA A 58 -1.39 -1.05 -4.62
C ALA A 58 -0.54 -1.64 -5.75
N THR A 59 -0.64 -2.95 -5.95
CA THR A 59 0.09 -3.68 -6.99
C THR A 59 -0.46 -3.36 -8.38
N SER A 60 -1.79 -3.38 -8.54
CA SER A 60 -2.48 -3.04 -9.79
C SER A 60 -2.17 -1.61 -10.24
N ARG A 61 -2.07 -0.66 -9.30
CA ARG A 61 -1.66 0.73 -9.55
C ARG A 61 -0.15 0.90 -9.83
N GLY A 62 0.65 -0.16 -9.78
CA GLY A 62 2.09 -0.12 -9.97
C GLY A 62 2.88 0.56 -8.83
N LEU A 63 2.26 0.75 -7.66
CA LEU A 63 2.90 1.41 -6.51
C LEU A 63 3.91 0.52 -5.80
N ILE A 64 3.67 -0.79 -5.82
CA ILE A 64 4.55 -1.84 -5.29
C ILE A 64 4.68 -2.98 -6.30
N HIS A 65 5.83 -3.65 -6.30
CA HIS A 65 6.05 -4.82 -7.14
C HIS A 65 5.30 -6.05 -6.62
N LYS A 66 4.88 -6.96 -7.51
CA LYS A 66 4.17 -8.21 -7.17
C LYS A 66 4.87 -9.04 -6.09
N ASN A 67 6.20 -9.10 -6.11
CA ASN A 67 6.97 -9.84 -5.09
C ASN A 67 6.92 -9.16 -3.72
N ASN A 68 6.83 -7.82 -3.68
CA ASN A 68 6.69 -7.09 -2.42
C ASN A 68 5.28 -7.32 -1.84
N ALA A 69 4.25 -7.27 -2.69
CA ALA A 69 2.88 -7.61 -2.30
C ALA A 69 2.78 -9.03 -1.72
N ALA A 70 3.31 -10.03 -2.43
CA ALA A 70 3.34 -11.42 -1.98
C ALA A 70 4.06 -11.59 -0.63
N ARG A 71 5.21 -10.93 -0.45
CA ARG A 71 5.96 -10.94 0.81
C ARG A 71 5.15 -10.35 1.96
N ASN A 72 4.44 -9.25 1.74
CA ASN A 72 3.63 -8.62 2.78
C ASN A 72 2.41 -9.48 3.13
N LYS A 73 1.72 -10.06 2.14
CA LYS A 73 0.60 -10.99 2.39
C LYS A 73 1.01 -12.19 3.23
N SER A 74 2.14 -12.82 2.88
CA SER A 74 2.69 -13.97 3.61
C SER A 74 3.05 -13.61 5.05
N ARG A 75 3.77 -12.50 5.26
CA ARG A 75 4.14 -12.04 6.62
C ARG A 75 2.93 -11.69 7.49
N LEU A 76 1.91 -11.06 6.91
CA LEU A 76 0.70 -10.69 7.65
C LEU A 76 -0.17 -11.91 7.95
N ALA A 77 -0.24 -12.89 7.05
CA ALA A 77 -0.93 -14.16 7.32
C ALA A 77 -0.29 -14.90 8.51
N LEU A 78 1.04 -14.99 8.53
CA LEU A 78 1.78 -15.59 9.65
C LEU A 78 1.54 -14.84 10.96
N PHE A 79 1.48 -13.51 10.92
CA PHE A 79 1.16 -12.69 12.09
C PHE A 79 -0.23 -13.01 12.64
N VAL A 80 -1.27 -12.96 11.80
CA VAL A 80 -2.66 -13.25 12.22
C VAL A 80 -2.80 -14.67 12.77
N ASN A 81 -2.13 -15.65 12.15
CA ASN A 81 -2.16 -17.04 12.61
C ASN A 81 -1.46 -17.24 13.97
N LYS A 82 -0.47 -16.40 14.29
CA LYS A 82 0.28 -16.45 15.56
C LYS A 82 -0.47 -15.77 16.71
N LEU A 83 -1.48 -14.94 16.43
CA LEU A 83 -2.29 -14.34 17.47
C LEU A 83 -3.02 -15.43 18.27
N PRO A 84 -3.12 -15.26 19.61
CA PRO A 84 -3.79 -16.21 20.48
C PRO A 84 -5.27 -16.38 20.11
#